data_AF-A0A143DDS1-F1
#
_entry.id   AF-A0A143DDS1-F1
#
_cell.length_a   1.000
_cell.length_b   1.000
_cell.length_c   1.000
_cell.angle_alpha   90.00
_cell.angle_beta   90.00
_cell.angle_gamma   90.00
#
_symmetry.space_group_name_H-M   'P 1'
#
loop_
_entity.id
_entity.type
_entity.pdbx_description
1 polymer ?
#
loop_
_entity_poly.entity_id
_entity_poly.type
_entity_poly.pdbx_seq_one_letter_code
_entity_poly.pdbx_strand_id
1 'polypeptide(L)'
;MKAQRYERRFHRYTGDGITGTYPFHFRIFTPDDLQVWVDGAVCREGYYVTGLGRENGGSISFVMPPAQGSVIVLKRHLLIARKAEIMARGQVSGQALRMELDHHLVLMQQLEEQIDRSVVLPVDVEAPVRPVLPVPQPGQIIGWSEDGRRLVNGPDSFARLVRAVEELRAGSPPDTVLPKVASATTGGAGAVKPGGARKDEDSWKAADLVGGQASWLSDESVWAQRVLQRVHDRLYGSVASAAVQGSQLSASERFGPLVPSVYMRAVPDRVPYLLKVQQAYSATRVDRTGRVVSAAADTVRDDFSPDGQTYLGWHVEGPAKNLLGTDTASLLSQCTATRIKIFDGTAPAPARVLEASAADGILLTSRLEASAPCVFSLWIGRVKGTGAVSLTCDGGTTWVDITDRLAATGMTRVHCVAEAGPIQPGIRIAQAYDAVVVDWMQCETGRVPTSAIIDGPQGAFREADVLKVDDIGTRLDEAVGSLYVEVVPGPERPDPQTLFSSAESGKVVEASLGPYKEGIAVNLGSIASGFGGKNKSGIPVREGVPLRFALGWSDRGTVAVQDGVVFYTSQFCKPWICTALALGCQLRGGPTRFLYGWVRRFAVFTERLSDDHLVVMTRS
;
A
#
# COMPACT_ATOMS: atom_id res chain seq x y z
N MET A 1 40.57 -0.81 44.33
CA MET A 1 40.49 0.59 43.87
C MET A 1 39.15 0.74 43.14
N LYS A 2 38.15 1.41 43.73
CA LYS A 2 36.86 1.60 43.04
C LYS A 2 37.08 2.65 41.95
N ALA A 3 36.84 2.29 40.69
CA ALA A 3 36.81 3.24 39.59
C ALA A 3 35.62 4.18 39.82
N GLN A 4 35.89 5.34 40.40
CA GLN A 4 34.89 6.38 40.58
C GLN A 4 34.72 7.06 39.22
N ARG A 5 33.76 6.57 38.43
CA ARG A 5 33.31 7.27 37.22
C ARG A 5 32.67 8.57 37.73
N TYR A 6 33.35 9.70 37.57
CA TYR A 6 32.83 11.00 37.99
C TYR A 6 31.55 11.29 37.18
N GLU A 7 30.40 11.19 37.84
CA GLU A 7 29.08 11.33 37.23
C GLU A 7 28.81 12.81 36.88
N ARG A 8 28.46 13.03 35.61
CA ARG A 8 27.98 14.27 34.97
C ARG A 8 29.02 15.41 34.80
N ARG A 9 29.42 15.58 33.53
CA ARG A 9 30.41 16.57 33.05
C ARG A 9 29.83 17.97 32.74
N PHE A 10 28.54 18.17 33.03
CA PHE A 10 27.85 19.47 33.04
C PHE A 10 26.66 19.42 34.01
N HIS A 11 26.22 20.59 34.50
CA HIS A 11 25.02 20.74 35.31
C HIS A 11 24.02 21.62 34.57
N ARG A 12 22.74 21.27 34.63
CA ARG A 12 21.65 22.04 34.04
C ARG A 12 20.64 22.40 35.11
N TYR A 13 20.26 23.66 35.15
CA TYR A 13 19.29 24.24 36.09
C TYR A 13 18.22 25.02 35.34
N THR A 14 17.11 25.28 36.01
CA THR A 14 16.03 26.15 35.55
C THR A 14 15.91 27.31 36.53
N GLY A 15 15.96 28.54 36.03
CA GLY A 15 15.76 29.74 36.81
C GLY A 15 14.32 29.84 37.30
N ASP A 16 14.15 30.26 38.55
CA ASP A 16 12.86 30.52 39.20
C ASP A 16 12.60 32.03 39.39
N GLY A 17 13.52 32.89 38.92
CA GLY A 17 13.48 34.34 39.13
C GLY A 17 13.96 34.80 40.52
N ILE A 18 14.37 33.88 41.40
CA ILE A 18 14.69 34.16 42.82
C ILE A 18 16.07 33.60 43.19
N THR A 19 16.34 32.34 42.86
CA THR A 19 17.58 31.64 43.16
C THR A 19 18.73 32.17 42.28
N GLY A 20 19.73 32.78 42.93
CA GLY A 20 20.93 33.30 42.26
C GLY A 20 22.13 32.35 42.26
N THR A 21 22.15 31.33 43.12
CA THR A 21 23.33 30.47 43.31
C THR A 21 23.08 29.05 42.81
N TYR A 22 24.01 28.54 42.00
CA TYR A 22 23.91 27.24 41.35
C TYR A 22 25.20 26.44 41.52
N PRO A 23 25.16 25.23 42.10
CA PRO A 23 26.36 24.42 42.33
C PRO A 23 26.87 23.72 41.06
N PHE A 24 28.13 23.30 41.08
CA PHE A 24 28.67 22.35 40.10
C PHE A 24 29.57 21.35 40.83
N HIS A 25 29.51 20.08 40.46
CA HIS A 25 30.21 18.99 41.15
C HIS A 25 31.46 18.48 40.41
N PHE A 26 32.17 19.37 39.73
CA PHE A 26 33.42 19.06 39.03
C PHE A 26 34.52 20.08 39.35
N ARG A 27 35.78 19.62 39.38
CA ARG A 27 36.93 20.47 39.66
C ARG A 27 37.23 21.43 38.50
N ILE A 28 37.48 22.69 38.83
CA ILE A 28 37.99 23.77 37.96
C ILE A 28 39.20 24.42 38.64
N PHE A 29 40.17 24.98 37.90
CA PHE A 29 41.40 25.55 38.46
C PHE A 29 41.41 27.07 38.41
N THR A 30 40.84 27.67 37.37
CA THR A 30 40.58 29.11 37.23
C THR A 30 39.09 29.35 36.95
N PRO A 31 38.58 30.57 37.15
CA PRO A 31 37.20 30.90 36.75
C PRO A 31 36.95 30.67 35.26
N ASP A 32 37.96 30.90 34.40
CA ASP A 32 37.88 30.69 32.95
C ASP A 32 37.71 29.21 32.55
N ASP A 33 38.00 28.27 33.46
CA ASP A 33 37.79 26.84 33.23
C ASP A 33 36.29 26.45 33.30
N LEU A 34 35.40 27.40 33.59
CA LEU A 34 33.95 27.22 33.65
C LEU A 34 33.27 28.05 32.56
N GLN A 35 32.50 27.38 31.71
CA GLN A 35 31.63 28.03 30.74
C GLN A 35 30.18 27.99 31.24
N VAL A 36 29.52 29.14 31.20
CA VAL A 36 28.13 29.33 31.63
C VAL A 36 27.28 29.68 30.42
N TRP A 37 26.14 29.03 30.25
CA TRP A 37 25.12 29.41 29.27
C TRP A 37 23.82 29.76 29.98
N VAL A 38 23.14 30.78 29.45
CA VAL A 38 21.77 31.14 29.81
C VAL A 38 20.97 31.18 28.51
N ASP A 39 19.91 30.37 28.42
CA ASP A 39 19.03 30.27 27.24
C ASP A 39 19.79 30.02 25.92
N GLY A 40 20.87 29.23 26.01
CA GLY A 40 21.70 28.84 24.87
C GLY A 40 22.80 29.84 24.48
N ALA A 41 22.82 31.05 25.04
CA ALA A 41 23.88 32.03 24.83
C ALA A 41 24.97 31.91 25.90
N VAL A 42 26.25 32.04 25.49
CA VAL A 42 27.38 32.04 26.44
C VAL A 42 27.35 33.31 27.27
N CYS A 43 27.24 33.15 28.59
CA CYS A 43 27.28 34.23 29.57
C CYS A 43 28.71 34.38 30.08
N ARG A 44 29.35 35.52 29.82
CA ARG A 44 30.74 35.79 30.21
C ARG A 44 30.88 36.66 31.47
N GLU A 45 29.81 37.34 31.87
CA GLU A 45 29.80 38.31 32.97
C GLU A 45 28.50 38.20 33.79
N GLY A 46 28.40 38.91 34.91
CA GLY A 46 27.17 38.93 35.73
C GLY A 46 27.02 37.76 36.70
N TYR A 47 28.08 37.00 36.94
CA TYR A 47 28.16 35.97 37.98
C TYR A 47 29.57 35.89 38.59
N TYR A 48 29.66 35.32 39.79
CA TYR A 48 30.90 35.02 40.48
C TYR A 48 31.07 33.52 40.67
N VAL A 49 32.30 33.02 40.57
CA VAL A 49 32.63 31.60 40.74
C VAL A 49 33.34 31.37 42.07
N THR A 50 32.90 30.36 42.82
CA THR A 50 33.51 29.95 44.09
C THR A 50 33.87 28.46 44.05
N GLY A 51 34.77 28.01 44.94
CA GLY A 51 35.15 26.60 45.04
C GLY A 51 36.24 26.14 44.05
N LEU A 52 37.08 27.07 43.58
CA LEU A 52 38.25 26.75 42.74
C LEU A 52 39.14 25.69 43.39
N GLY A 53 39.62 24.74 42.59
CA GLY A 53 40.57 23.70 43.00
C GLY A 53 40.00 22.56 43.84
N ARG A 54 38.71 22.59 44.24
CA ARG A 54 38.07 21.56 45.09
C ARG A 54 37.65 20.34 44.27
N GLU A 55 37.86 19.14 44.82
CA GLU A 55 37.51 17.86 44.17
C GLU A 55 36.00 17.72 43.93
N ASN A 56 35.17 18.17 44.88
CA ASN A 56 33.71 18.09 44.80
C ASN A 56 33.07 19.31 44.09
N GLY A 57 33.87 20.16 43.45
CA GLY A 57 33.43 21.35 42.74
C GLY A 57 33.07 22.55 43.62
N GLY A 58 32.23 23.43 43.11
CA GLY A 58 31.98 24.76 43.63
C GLY A 58 30.59 25.28 43.27
N SER A 59 30.42 26.60 43.19
CA SER A 59 29.13 27.21 42.80
C SER A 59 29.34 28.52 42.07
N ILE A 60 28.41 28.82 41.15
CA ILE A 60 28.27 30.18 40.60
C ILE A 60 27.21 30.94 41.37
N SER A 61 27.35 32.26 41.48
CA SER A 61 26.32 33.17 42.02
C SER A 61 26.10 34.32 41.06
N PHE A 62 24.91 34.41 40.47
CA PHE A 62 24.52 35.51 39.60
C PHE A 62 24.30 36.80 40.39
N VAL A 63 24.72 37.93 39.83
CA VAL A 63 24.50 39.28 40.37
C VAL A 63 23.00 39.62 40.35
N MET A 64 22.29 39.17 39.33
CA MET A 64 20.83 39.25 39.20
C MET A 64 20.29 37.82 38.97
N PRO A 65 19.33 37.33 39.78
CA PRO A 65 18.77 36.00 39.59
C PRO A 65 18.27 35.78 38.15
N PRO A 66 18.60 34.64 37.51
CA PRO A 66 18.08 34.32 36.19
C PRO A 66 16.55 34.30 36.19
N ALA A 67 15.95 34.84 35.12
CA ALA A 67 14.51 34.95 34.98
C ALA A 67 13.81 33.58 35.08
N GLN A 68 12.54 33.60 35.48
CA GLN A 68 11.74 32.39 35.59
C GLN A 68 11.68 31.66 34.24
N GLY A 69 12.05 30.39 34.23
CA GLY A 69 12.07 29.54 33.03
C GLY A 69 13.40 29.54 32.26
N SER A 70 14.35 30.43 32.58
CA SER A 70 15.66 30.45 31.89
C SER A 70 16.43 29.14 32.13
N VAL A 71 17.04 28.60 31.09
CA VAL A 71 17.86 27.38 31.16
C VAL A 71 19.31 27.77 31.40
N ILE A 72 19.85 27.36 32.55
CA ILE A 72 21.23 27.62 32.93
C ILE A 72 22.03 26.33 32.74
N VAL A 73 23.15 26.40 32.03
CA VAL A 73 24.07 25.28 31.87
C VAL A 73 25.44 25.67 32.37
N LEU A 74 26.02 24.84 33.24
CA LEU A 74 27.39 24.98 33.75
C LEU A 74 28.22 23.83 33.20
N LYS A 75 29.25 24.13 32.43
CA LYS A 75 30.14 23.12 31.86
C LYS A 75 31.59 23.48 32.12
N ARG A 76 32.40 22.45 32.41
CA ARG A 76 33.85 22.59 32.45
C ARG A 76 34.43 22.77 31.05
N HIS A 77 35.28 23.76 30.86
CA HIS A 77 36.02 24.01 29.63
C HIS A 77 37.46 24.47 29.93
N LEU A 78 38.37 23.52 30.05
CA LEU A 78 39.80 23.79 30.22
C LEU A 78 40.45 24.14 28.89
N LEU A 79 41.33 25.14 28.92
CA LEU A 79 42.28 25.37 27.84
C LEU A 79 43.23 24.15 27.72
N ILE A 80 43.35 23.59 26.51
CA ILE A 80 44.31 22.53 26.22
C ILE A 80 45.70 23.16 26.11
N ALA A 81 46.39 23.28 27.24
CA ALA A 81 47.73 23.82 27.33
C ALA A 81 48.49 23.15 28.48
N ARG A 82 49.83 23.09 28.36
CA ARG A 82 50.68 22.64 29.47
C ARG A 82 50.66 23.73 30.56
N LYS A 83 50.25 23.38 31.79
CA LYS A 83 50.20 24.35 32.91
C LYS A 83 51.47 24.36 33.76
N ALA A 84 52.21 23.25 33.87
CA ALA A 84 53.45 23.20 34.65
C ALA A 84 54.72 23.08 33.80
N GLU A 85 55.67 23.99 34.02
CA GLU A 85 57.05 23.84 33.54
C GLU A 85 57.84 22.97 34.54
N ILE A 86 58.12 21.72 34.14
CA ILE A 86 58.97 20.83 34.93
C ILE A 86 60.42 21.09 34.51
N MET A 87 61.20 21.72 35.40
CA MET A 87 62.60 22.06 35.14
C MET A 87 63.47 20.81 35.01
N ALA A 88 64.33 20.77 34.00
CA ALA A 88 65.10 19.58 33.61
C ALA A 88 66.08 19.03 34.68
N ARG A 89 66.33 19.76 35.78
CA ARG A 89 67.32 19.39 36.83
C ARG A 89 66.91 19.78 38.27
N GLY A 90 65.63 20.03 38.54
CA GLY A 90 65.13 20.36 39.89
C GLY A 90 64.40 19.19 40.57
N GLN A 91 64.30 19.18 41.90
CA GLN A 91 63.44 18.21 42.62
C GLN A 91 61.98 18.43 42.20
N VAL A 92 61.35 17.41 41.63
CA VAL A 92 59.92 17.45 41.31
C VAL A 92 59.13 17.29 42.59
N SER A 93 58.42 18.34 43.01
CA SER A 93 57.47 18.26 44.12
C SER A 93 56.37 17.24 43.76
N GLY A 94 56.12 16.26 44.64
CA GLY A 94 55.05 15.29 44.44
C GLY A 94 53.66 15.93 44.29
N GLN A 95 53.48 17.12 44.87
CA GLN A 95 52.27 17.93 44.72
C GLN A 95 52.16 18.55 43.32
N ALA A 96 53.27 19.07 42.77
CA ALA A 96 53.30 19.63 41.42
C ALA A 96 53.05 18.54 40.36
N LEU A 97 53.66 17.37 40.54
CA LEU A 97 53.42 16.21 39.67
C LEU A 97 51.96 15.74 39.74
N ARG A 98 51.39 15.64 40.95
CA ARG A 98 49.99 15.25 41.14
C ARG A 98 49.03 16.25 40.49
N MET A 99 49.28 17.55 40.63
CA MET A 99 48.45 18.58 39.99
C MET A 99 48.50 18.50 38.45
N GLU A 100 49.68 18.26 37.87
CA GLU A 100 49.81 18.12 36.41
C GLU A 100 49.13 16.84 35.89
N LEU A 101 49.24 15.72 36.62
CA LEU A 101 48.55 14.48 36.29
C LEU A 101 47.03 14.61 36.44
N ASP A 102 46.55 15.26 37.50
CA ASP A 102 45.13 15.60 37.69
C ASP A 102 44.64 16.48 36.53
N HIS A 103 45.43 17.46 36.09
CA HIS A 103 45.07 18.34 34.96
C HIS A 103 44.91 17.53 33.65
N HIS A 104 45.84 16.63 33.34
CA HIS A 104 45.74 15.76 32.16
C HIS A 104 44.55 14.80 32.23
N LEU A 105 44.26 14.22 33.40
CA LEU A 105 43.10 13.36 33.59
C LEU A 105 41.81 14.13 33.25
N VAL A 106 41.72 15.39 33.67
CA VAL A 106 40.56 16.21 33.40
C VAL A 106 40.46 16.62 31.91
N LEU A 107 41.59 16.89 31.25
CA LEU A 107 41.62 17.14 29.80
C LEU A 107 41.16 15.90 29.01
N MET A 108 41.60 14.71 29.38
CA MET A 108 41.16 13.46 28.75
C MET A 108 39.64 13.25 28.89
N GLN A 109 39.06 13.59 30.04
CA GLN A 109 37.61 13.55 30.22
C GLN A 109 36.86 14.57 29.35
N GLN A 110 37.44 15.76 29.17
CA GLN A 110 36.87 16.79 28.29
C GLN A 110 36.92 16.33 26.82
N LEU A 111 38.01 15.70 26.40
CA LEU A 111 38.13 15.11 25.06
C LEU A 111 37.14 13.96 24.86
N GLU A 112 37.00 13.07 25.84
CA GLU A 112 35.99 11.99 25.81
C GLU A 112 34.58 12.57 25.62
N GLU A 113 34.22 13.65 26.34
CA GLU A 113 32.93 14.33 26.15
C GLU A 113 32.78 15.00 24.78
N GLN A 114 33.86 15.53 24.21
CA GLN A 114 33.83 16.09 22.86
C GLN A 114 33.65 15.00 21.81
N ILE A 115 34.31 13.85 21.98
CA ILE A 115 34.16 12.67 21.11
C ILE A 115 32.75 12.09 21.23
N ASP A 116 32.20 11.97 22.44
CA ASP A 116 30.82 11.52 22.70
C ASP A 116 29.76 12.39 22.00
N ARG A 117 30.11 13.62 21.61
CA ARG A 117 29.25 14.59 20.91
C ARG A 117 29.64 14.81 19.44
N SER A 118 30.56 14.02 18.92
CA SER A 118 31.03 14.08 17.54
C SER A 118 30.45 12.95 16.70
N VAL A 119 30.57 13.05 15.36
CA VAL A 119 30.28 11.92 14.46
C VAL A 119 31.46 10.95 14.49
N VAL A 120 31.24 9.73 14.96
CA VAL A 120 32.26 8.68 15.08
C VAL A 120 31.95 7.55 14.11
N LEU A 121 32.97 7.04 13.41
CA LEU A 121 32.83 5.88 12.53
C LEU A 121 32.94 4.57 13.33
N PRO A 122 32.21 3.51 12.93
CA PRO A 122 32.43 2.16 13.43
C PRO A 122 33.87 1.67 13.25
N VAL A 123 34.31 0.77 14.14
CA VAL A 123 35.70 0.26 14.18
C VAL A 123 36.06 -0.62 12.98
N ASP A 124 35.06 -1.19 12.30
CA ASP A 124 35.16 -2.08 11.16
C ASP A 124 35.11 -1.37 9.80
N VAL A 125 35.15 -0.03 9.78
CA VAL A 125 35.22 0.75 8.53
C VAL A 125 36.66 0.77 7.99
N GLU A 126 36.95 -0.10 7.02
CA GLU A 126 38.25 -0.20 6.35
C GLU A 126 38.25 0.56 5.00
N ALA A 127 38.49 1.88 5.01
CA ALA A 127 38.75 2.73 3.81
C ALA A 127 38.85 4.21 4.24
N PRO A 128 39.38 5.14 3.41
CA PRO A 128 39.47 6.56 3.77
C PRO A 128 38.09 7.24 3.73
N VAL A 129 37.29 7.02 4.77
CA VAL A 129 36.04 7.74 5.04
C VAL A 129 36.36 8.99 5.88
N ARG A 130 35.90 10.15 5.44
CA ARG A 130 36.09 11.45 6.10
C ARG A 130 34.73 12.01 6.57
N PRO A 131 34.34 11.80 7.82
CA PRO A 131 33.07 12.24 8.37
C PRO A 131 33.11 13.73 8.79
N VAL A 132 33.60 14.59 7.90
CA VAL A 132 33.63 16.04 8.14
C VAL A 132 32.28 16.62 7.75
N LEU A 133 31.63 17.34 8.67
CA LEU A 133 30.37 18.02 8.37
C LEU A 133 30.60 19.09 7.28
N PRO A 134 29.76 19.14 6.24
CA PRO A 134 29.81 20.20 5.22
C PRO A 134 29.43 21.56 5.81
N VAL A 135 29.76 22.65 5.09
CA VAL A 135 29.35 24.02 5.48
C VAL A 135 27.83 24.08 5.61
N PRO A 136 27.26 24.50 6.76
CA PRO A 136 25.81 24.51 6.95
C PRO A 136 25.10 25.41 5.93
N GLN A 137 24.08 24.88 5.26
CA GLN A 137 23.19 25.64 4.37
C GLN A 137 21.76 25.62 4.92
N PRO A 138 21.09 26.77 5.08
CA PRO A 138 19.73 26.81 5.60
C PRO A 138 18.75 25.93 4.81
N GLY A 139 18.00 25.07 5.51
CA GLY A 139 16.97 24.20 4.91
C GLY A 139 17.46 22.87 4.33
N GLN A 140 18.77 22.60 4.33
CA GLN A 140 19.35 21.36 3.82
C GLN A 140 19.62 20.34 4.95
N ILE A 141 19.50 19.04 4.60
CA ILE A 141 19.83 17.92 5.48
C ILE A 141 21.26 17.45 5.24
N ILE A 142 21.84 16.70 6.19
CA ILE A 142 23.16 16.08 6.06
C ILE A 142 22.99 14.60 5.69
N GLY A 143 23.74 14.13 4.68
CA GLY A 143 23.73 12.74 4.21
C GLY A 143 25.12 12.25 3.80
N TRP A 144 25.25 10.95 3.49
CA TRP A 144 26.47 10.36 2.94
C TRP A 144 26.61 10.63 1.44
N SER A 145 27.84 10.81 0.96
CA SER A 145 28.14 10.81 -0.47
C SER A 145 27.89 9.43 -1.07
N GLU A 146 27.68 9.39 -2.39
CA GLU A 146 27.38 8.17 -3.15
C GLU A 146 28.46 7.08 -3.03
N ASP A 147 29.72 7.47 -2.94
CA ASP A 147 30.85 6.56 -2.68
C ASP A 147 30.97 6.12 -1.21
N GLY A 148 30.10 6.62 -0.33
CA GLY A 148 30.10 6.35 1.10
C GLY A 148 31.27 6.97 1.87
N ARG A 149 32.04 7.88 1.25
CA ARG A 149 33.33 8.34 1.80
C ARG A 149 33.27 9.66 2.56
N ARG A 150 32.20 10.45 2.48
CA ARG A 150 32.11 11.76 3.16
C ARG A 150 30.67 12.16 3.47
N LEU A 151 30.50 13.13 4.37
CA LEU A 151 29.21 13.79 4.59
C LEU A 151 29.03 14.96 3.62
N VAL A 152 27.82 15.13 3.10
CA VAL A 152 27.43 16.18 2.15
C VAL A 152 26.10 16.81 2.57
N ASN A 153 25.88 18.06 2.21
CA ASN A 153 24.53 18.62 2.29
C ASN A 153 23.72 17.97 1.16
N GLY A 154 22.59 17.36 1.51
CA GLY A 154 21.64 16.84 0.53
C GLY A 154 20.88 17.98 -0.17
N PRO A 155 20.18 17.70 -1.28
CA PRO A 155 19.28 18.68 -1.91
C PRO A 155 18.21 19.17 -0.92
N ASP A 156 17.44 20.23 -1.26
CA ASP A 156 16.35 20.87 -0.45
C ASP A 156 15.15 19.95 -0.10
N SER A 157 15.40 18.65 -0.06
CA SER A 157 14.57 17.50 0.23
C SER A 157 13.65 17.67 1.44
N PHE A 158 14.03 18.37 2.52
CA PHE A 158 13.13 18.50 3.68
C PHE A 158 11.89 19.35 3.36
N ALA A 159 12.05 20.52 2.74
CA ALA A 159 10.92 21.35 2.33
C ALA A 159 10.08 20.70 1.22
N ARG A 160 10.73 19.96 0.30
CA ARG A 160 10.04 19.18 -0.73
C ARG A 160 9.27 17.99 -0.16
N LEU A 161 9.83 17.29 0.82
CA LEU A 161 9.18 16.19 1.54
C LEU A 161 7.96 16.70 2.31
N VAL A 162 8.09 17.83 3.01
CA VAL A 162 6.97 18.46 3.72
C VAL A 162 5.86 18.84 2.74
N ARG A 163 6.18 19.51 1.63
CA ARG A 163 5.21 19.89 0.59
C ARG A 163 4.56 18.69 -0.09
N ALA A 164 5.34 17.65 -0.40
CA ALA A 164 4.81 16.41 -0.96
C ALA A 164 3.88 15.68 0.03
N VAL A 165 4.22 15.68 1.32
CA VAL A 165 3.36 15.11 2.38
C VAL A 165 2.07 15.93 2.54
N GLU A 166 2.13 17.26 2.42
CA GLU A 166 0.95 18.13 2.43
C GLU A 166 0.07 17.95 1.19
N GLU A 167 0.65 17.87 -0.01
CA GLU A 167 -0.07 17.62 -1.26
C GLU A 167 -0.72 16.22 -1.30
N LEU A 168 -0.04 15.20 -0.74
CA LEU A 168 -0.60 13.87 -0.54
C LEU A 168 -1.73 13.86 0.51
N ARG A 169 -1.62 14.65 1.59
CA ARG A 169 -2.69 14.84 2.58
C ARG A 169 -3.90 15.58 2.00
N ALA A 170 -3.67 16.45 1.02
CA ALA A 170 -4.72 17.17 0.30
C ALA A 170 -5.38 16.35 -0.82
N GLY A 171 -5.00 15.07 -1.01
CA GLY A 171 -5.64 14.16 -1.96
C GLY A 171 -5.06 14.19 -3.38
N SER A 172 -3.88 14.80 -3.58
CA SER A 172 -3.23 14.80 -4.90
C SER A 172 -2.71 13.40 -5.27
N PRO A 173 -2.88 12.95 -6.53
CA PRO A 173 -2.40 11.64 -6.97
C PRO A 173 -0.88 11.50 -6.81
N PRO A 174 -0.36 10.39 -6.26
CA PRO A 174 1.07 10.18 -6.07
C PRO A 174 1.89 10.34 -7.36
N ASP A 175 1.36 9.89 -8.50
CA ASP A 175 2.01 9.98 -9.81
C ASP A 175 2.22 11.42 -10.28
N THR A 176 1.48 12.39 -9.72
CA THR A 176 1.64 13.81 -10.01
C THR A 176 2.61 14.50 -9.04
N VAL A 177 2.74 13.98 -7.82
CA VAL A 177 3.56 14.56 -6.75
C VAL A 177 5.00 14.00 -6.81
N LEU A 178 5.15 12.71 -7.05
CA LEU A 178 6.44 11.99 -7.05
C LEU A 178 7.45 12.48 -8.11
N PRO A 179 7.05 12.82 -9.35
CA PRO A 179 7.98 13.38 -10.35
C PRO A 179 8.46 14.80 -10.00
N LYS A 180 7.63 15.59 -9.31
CA LYS A 180 7.97 16.97 -8.89
C LYS A 180 9.02 16.99 -7.78
N VAL A 181 9.08 15.93 -6.98
CA VAL A 181 10.14 15.73 -5.98
C VAL A 181 11.45 15.30 -6.64
N ALA A 182 11.37 14.60 -7.79
CA ALA A 182 12.49 14.04 -8.54
C ALA A 182 13.12 15.01 -9.56
N SER A 183 12.36 15.93 -10.16
CA SER A 183 12.88 16.83 -11.20
C SER A 183 13.65 18.01 -10.60
N ALA A 184 14.99 17.95 -10.67
CA ALA A 184 15.81 19.15 -10.55
C ALA A 184 15.71 19.96 -11.85
N THR A 185 14.80 20.93 -11.91
CA THR A 185 14.98 22.06 -12.83
C THR A 185 15.19 23.31 -12.01
N THR A 186 16.42 23.80 -12.14
CA THR A 186 16.87 25.18 -11.94
C THR A 186 15.73 26.18 -12.02
N GLY A 187 15.67 27.04 -11.00
CA GLY A 187 14.84 28.24 -11.03
C GLY A 187 14.99 28.99 -12.35
N GLY A 188 13.90 29.63 -12.76
CA GLY A 188 13.75 30.27 -14.05
C GLY A 188 14.96 31.09 -14.48
N ALA A 189 15.40 30.87 -15.71
CA ALA A 189 16.33 31.72 -16.41
C ALA A 189 15.69 33.11 -16.66
N GLY A 190 15.81 33.99 -15.68
CA GLY A 190 15.82 35.43 -15.91
C GLY A 190 17.19 35.81 -16.47
N ALA A 191 17.21 36.29 -17.72
CA ALA A 191 18.42 36.60 -18.46
C ALA A 191 19.39 37.54 -17.70
N VAL A 192 20.63 37.10 -17.49
CA VAL A 192 21.76 37.98 -17.20
C VAL A 192 22.82 37.75 -18.29
N LYS A 193 23.10 38.80 -19.06
CA LYS A 193 24.10 38.82 -20.14
C LYS A 193 25.54 38.70 -19.60
N PRO A 194 26.49 38.14 -20.36
CA PRO A 194 27.86 37.93 -19.90
C PRO A 194 28.64 39.24 -19.99
N GLY A 195 29.38 39.58 -18.94
CA GLY A 195 30.29 40.72 -18.93
C GLY A 195 31.38 40.59 -17.87
N GLY A 196 32.63 40.54 -18.32
CA GLY A 196 33.81 40.97 -17.56
C GLY A 196 34.46 39.91 -16.66
N ALA A 197 35.58 39.36 -17.14
CA ALA A 197 36.45 38.45 -16.41
C ALA A 197 37.09 39.07 -15.14
N ARG A 198 37.31 38.22 -14.12
CA ARG A 198 38.60 38.11 -13.41
C ARG A 198 38.90 36.63 -13.17
N LYS A 199 40.12 36.24 -13.56
CA LYS A 199 40.63 34.87 -13.60
C LYS A 199 41.42 34.63 -12.31
N ASP A 200 40.90 33.75 -11.45
CA ASP A 200 41.59 33.32 -10.24
C ASP A 200 41.51 31.77 -10.17
N GLU A 201 42.55 31.18 -10.77
CA GLU A 201 43.16 29.83 -10.76
C GLU A 201 42.50 28.48 -10.38
N ASP A 202 41.20 28.35 -10.11
CA ASP A 202 40.59 27.00 -9.85
C ASP A 202 39.47 26.59 -10.83
N SER A 203 39.58 26.97 -12.11
CA SER A 203 38.63 26.55 -13.14
C SER A 203 38.95 25.15 -13.67
N TRP A 204 38.38 24.11 -13.05
CA TRP A 204 38.19 22.82 -13.72
C TRP A 204 37.37 23.06 -15.00
N LYS A 205 37.89 22.62 -16.15
CA LYS A 205 37.39 22.99 -17.47
C LYS A 205 35.96 22.48 -17.70
N ALA A 206 35.06 23.39 -18.08
CA ALA A 206 33.69 23.10 -18.52
C ALA A 206 33.57 22.28 -19.83
N ALA A 207 34.66 21.70 -20.33
CA ALA A 207 34.69 20.89 -21.55
C ALA A 207 34.51 19.39 -21.29
N ASP A 208 34.60 18.93 -20.03
CA ASP A 208 34.35 17.50 -19.68
C ASP A 208 32.86 17.20 -19.39
N LEU A 209 31.98 18.19 -19.59
CA LEU A 209 30.57 18.18 -19.18
C LEU A 209 29.57 17.83 -20.31
N VAL A 210 30.03 17.22 -21.42
CA VAL A 210 29.14 16.84 -22.55
C VAL A 210 29.08 15.32 -22.76
N GLY A 211 29.84 14.51 -22.04
CA GLY A 211 30.02 13.08 -22.37
C GLY A 211 29.45 12.03 -21.42
N GLY A 212 28.99 12.37 -20.22
CA GLY A 212 28.64 11.35 -19.21
C GLY A 212 27.51 11.73 -18.28
N GLN A 213 26.87 12.85 -18.57
CA GLN A 213 25.90 13.42 -17.68
C GLN A 213 24.46 13.29 -18.26
N ALA A 214 23.85 12.10 -18.10
CA ALA A 214 22.40 11.96 -17.89
C ALA A 214 21.96 10.90 -16.82
N SER A 215 22.87 10.31 -16.02
CA SER A 215 22.53 9.20 -15.10
C SER A 215 22.35 9.56 -13.62
N TRP A 216 22.69 10.77 -13.15
CA TRP A 216 22.52 11.14 -11.72
C TRP A 216 21.07 11.46 -11.32
N LEU A 217 20.15 11.62 -12.26
CA LEU A 217 18.76 12.00 -11.99
C LEU A 217 17.84 10.81 -11.69
N SER A 218 18.27 9.57 -11.96
CA SER A 218 17.42 8.38 -11.84
C SER A 218 17.48 7.67 -10.48
N ASP A 219 18.49 7.92 -9.64
CA ASP A 219 18.69 7.14 -8.41
C ASP A 219 18.37 7.89 -7.09
N GLU A 220 18.48 9.23 -7.05
CA GLU A 220 17.90 10.03 -5.94
C GLU A 220 16.37 9.88 -5.86
N SER A 221 15.73 9.63 -7.01
CA SER A 221 14.30 9.35 -7.14
C SER A 221 13.88 8.02 -6.49
N VAL A 222 14.73 6.99 -6.52
CA VAL A 222 14.43 5.66 -5.94
C VAL A 222 14.46 5.70 -4.41
N TRP A 223 15.42 6.41 -3.81
CA TRP A 223 15.49 6.58 -2.36
C TRP A 223 14.30 7.40 -1.83
N ALA A 224 13.99 8.53 -2.47
CA ALA A 224 12.84 9.36 -2.11
C ALA A 224 11.52 8.59 -2.24
N GLN A 225 11.35 7.78 -3.29
CA GLN A 225 10.21 6.87 -3.47
C GLN A 225 10.10 5.83 -2.34
N ARG A 226 11.20 5.19 -1.93
CA ARG A 226 11.20 4.17 -0.85
C ARG A 226 10.92 4.75 0.53
N VAL A 227 11.33 5.98 0.80
CA VAL A 227 11.03 6.68 2.06
C VAL A 227 9.57 7.14 2.06
N LEU A 228 9.08 7.72 0.96
CA LEU A 228 7.68 8.12 0.82
C LEU A 228 6.72 6.92 0.86
N GLN A 229 7.10 5.78 0.28
CA GLN A 229 6.34 4.52 0.39
C GLN A 229 6.25 4.06 1.86
N ARG A 230 7.37 4.06 2.60
CA ARG A 230 7.36 3.69 4.03
C ARG A 230 6.60 4.69 4.90
N VAL A 231 6.65 5.97 4.57
CA VAL A 231 5.87 7.03 5.23
C VAL A 231 4.38 6.87 4.92
N HIS A 232 4.01 6.53 3.68
CA HIS A 232 2.64 6.15 3.30
C HIS A 232 2.16 4.92 4.08
N ASP A 233 2.93 3.84 4.06
CA ASP A 233 2.59 2.58 4.74
C ASP A 233 2.45 2.80 6.27
N ARG A 234 3.24 3.70 6.86
CA ARG A 234 3.22 3.99 8.30
C ARG A 234 2.17 5.02 8.72
N LEU A 235 1.88 6.03 7.89
CA LEU A 235 0.79 6.98 8.11
C LEU A 235 -0.57 6.33 7.86
N TYR A 236 -0.68 5.44 6.87
CA TYR A 236 -1.96 4.86 6.44
C TYR A 236 -2.18 3.40 6.84
N GLY A 237 -1.17 2.72 7.38
CA GLY A 237 -1.31 1.40 8.01
C GLY A 237 -1.99 1.44 9.39
N SER A 238 -2.02 2.60 10.07
CA SER A 238 -2.64 2.78 11.39
C SER A 238 -3.92 3.61 11.41
N VAL A 239 -4.41 4.15 10.28
CA VAL A 239 -5.70 4.90 10.22
C VAL A 239 -6.88 3.99 9.87
N ALA A 240 -6.73 2.68 10.05
CA ALA A 240 -7.88 1.78 10.20
C ALA A 240 -8.58 2.04 11.55
N SER A 241 -9.03 3.27 11.79
CA SER A 241 -9.80 3.60 12.99
C SER A 241 -11.29 3.42 12.70
N ALA A 242 -11.78 2.28 13.18
CA ALA A 242 -13.04 2.15 13.93
C ALA A 242 -14.38 1.88 13.22
N ALA A 243 -14.48 1.74 11.89
CA ALA A 243 -15.80 1.46 11.26
C ALA A 243 -15.88 0.28 10.28
N VAL A 244 -14.78 -0.42 9.94
CA VAL A 244 -14.82 -1.55 8.99
C VAL A 244 -14.52 -2.86 9.73
N GLN A 245 -15.46 -3.31 10.56
CA GLN A 245 -15.42 -4.65 11.18
C GLN A 245 -15.90 -5.70 10.18
N GLY A 246 -14.99 -6.11 9.29
CA GLY A 246 -15.16 -7.31 8.48
C GLY A 246 -13.81 -8.02 8.37
N SER A 247 -13.47 -8.84 9.37
CA SER A 247 -12.45 -9.92 9.40
C SER A 247 -11.27 -9.89 8.41
N GLN A 248 -10.63 -8.75 8.14
CA GLN A 248 -9.48 -8.67 7.25
C GLN A 248 -8.20 -8.35 8.04
N LEU A 249 -7.48 -9.40 8.43
CA LEU A 249 -6.13 -9.34 9.03
C LEU A 249 -5.17 -8.41 8.26
N SER A 250 -4.39 -7.62 8.98
CA SER A 250 -3.24 -6.85 8.47
C SER A 250 -2.12 -7.76 7.94
N ALA A 251 -1.14 -7.17 7.24
CA ALA A 251 0.00 -7.93 6.69
C ALA A 251 0.80 -8.65 7.80
N SER A 252 1.03 -7.97 8.94
CA SER A 252 1.72 -8.54 10.11
C SER A 252 0.90 -9.64 10.78
N GLU A 253 -0.43 -9.53 10.80
CA GLU A 253 -1.31 -10.59 11.33
C GLU A 253 -1.39 -11.81 10.39
N ARG A 254 -1.21 -11.63 9.07
CA ARG A 254 -1.33 -12.72 8.09
C ARG A 254 -0.01 -13.43 7.79
N PHE A 255 1.09 -12.69 7.68
CA PHE A 255 2.40 -13.23 7.29
C PHE A 255 3.42 -13.25 8.43
N GLY A 256 3.08 -12.71 9.61
CA GLY A 256 4.00 -12.63 10.74
C GLY A 256 5.22 -11.75 10.41
N PRO A 257 6.46 -12.21 10.70
CA PRO A 257 7.68 -11.45 10.43
C PRO A 257 8.15 -11.50 8.96
N LEU A 258 7.46 -12.24 8.09
CA LEU A 258 7.85 -12.40 6.69
C LEU A 258 7.64 -11.10 5.91
N VAL A 259 8.60 -10.74 5.06
CA VAL A 259 8.56 -9.52 4.25
C VAL A 259 8.40 -9.87 2.78
N PRO A 260 7.21 -9.70 2.19
CA PRO A 260 7.01 -9.95 0.77
C PRO A 260 7.72 -8.89 -0.10
N SER A 261 8.21 -9.31 -1.26
CA SER A 261 8.79 -8.42 -2.29
C SER A 261 7.72 -7.59 -3.00
N VAL A 262 6.50 -8.11 -3.05
CA VAL A 262 5.28 -7.43 -3.50
C VAL A 262 4.17 -7.76 -2.52
N TYR A 263 3.48 -6.75 -2.00
CA TYR A 263 2.25 -6.94 -1.25
C TYR A 263 1.19 -5.96 -1.71
N MET A 264 0.03 -6.52 -2.00
CA MET A 264 -1.13 -5.80 -2.45
C MET A 264 -2.35 -6.32 -1.71
N ARG A 265 -3.13 -5.37 -1.19
CA ARG A 265 -4.38 -5.63 -0.48
C ARG A 265 -5.45 -4.74 -1.07
N ALA A 266 -6.60 -5.33 -1.32
CA ALA A 266 -7.80 -4.61 -1.70
C ALA A 266 -8.21 -3.70 -0.53
N VAL A 267 -8.27 -2.40 -0.82
CA VAL A 267 -8.68 -1.36 0.12
C VAL A 267 -9.61 -0.44 -0.65
N PRO A 268 -10.80 -0.12 -0.10
CA PRO A 268 -11.77 0.73 -0.80
C PRO A 268 -11.17 2.05 -1.26
N ASP A 269 -11.49 2.43 -2.49
CA ASP A 269 -11.13 3.69 -3.13
C ASP A 269 -9.60 3.88 -3.24
N ARG A 270 -8.83 2.77 -3.29
CA ARG A 270 -7.37 2.80 -3.42
C ARG A 270 -6.86 1.78 -4.44
N VAL A 271 -5.99 2.26 -5.33
CA VAL A 271 -5.30 1.44 -6.31
C VAL A 271 -3.83 1.29 -5.89
N PRO A 272 -3.32 0.06 -5.70
CA PRO A 272 -1.89 -0.16 -5.49
C PRO A 272 -1.08 0.26 -6.72
N TYR A 273 0.11 0.82 -6.50
CA TYR A 273 0.93 1.40 -7.58
C TYR A 273 1.35 0.40 -8.68
N LEU A 274 1.52 -0.88 -8.35
CA LEU A 274 1.86 -1.95 -9.30
C LEU A 274 0.64 -2.51 -10.04
N LEU A 275 -0.57 -2.23 -9.56
CA LEU A 275 -1.80 -2.74 -10.16
C LEU A 275 -2.23 -1.82 -11.28
N LYS A 276 -2.13 -2.30 -12.51
CA LYS A 276 -2.74 -1.69 -13.69
C LYS A 276 -4.10 -2.32 -13.92
N VAL A 277 -5.09 -1.46 -14.17
CA VAL A 277 -6.41 -1.87 -14.61
C VAL A 277 -6.52 -1.51 -16.07
N GLN A 278 -6.98 -2.46 -16.87
CA GLN A 278 -7.35 -2.19 -18.26
C GLN A 278 -8.86 -2.41 -18.37
N GLN A 279 -9.58 -1.30 -18.54
CA GLN A 279 -11.02 -1.27 -18.77
C GLN A 279 -11.33 0.03 -19.55
N ALA A 280 -11.55 -0.05 -20.87
CA ALA A 280 -11.56 1.15 -21.72
C ALA A 280 -12.80 2.05 -21.53
N TYR A 281 -13.83 1.55 -20.83
CA TYR A 281 -15.09 2.26 -20.59
C TYR A 281 -15.53 2.17 -19.13
N SER A 282 -16.41 3.07 -18.72
CA SER A 282 -17.04 3.03 -17.40
C SER A 282 -17.86 1.76 -17.21
N ALA A 283 -17.88 1.24 -16.00
CA ALA A 283 -18.71 0.11 -15.58
C ALA A 283 -19.47 0.47 -14.30
N THR A 284 -20.10 -0.49 -13.64
CA THR A 284 -20.76 -0.27 -12.34
C THR A 284 -20.06 -1.04 -11.22
N ARG A 285 -20.24 -0.55 -9.99
CA ARG A 285 -19.78 -1.19 -8.75
C ARG A 285 -20.81 -0.97 -7.64
N VAL A 286 -20.80 -1.80 -6.60
CA VAL A 286 -21.63 -1.59 -5.41
C VAL A 286 -20.82 -0.80 -4.38
N ASP A 287 -21.29 0.39 -4.03
CA ASP A 287 -20.62 1.26 -3.06
C ASP A 287 -20.87 0.83 -1.60
N ARG A 288 -20.21 1.51 -0.67
CA ARG A 288 -20.32 1.27 0.79
C ARG A 288 -21.75 1.41 1.35
N THR A 289 -22.69 1.94 0.58
CA THR A 289 -24.09 2.09 0.97
C THR A 289 -24.98 0.98 0.41
N GLY A 290 -24.40 0.01 -0.31
CA GLY A 290 -25.14 -1.04 -1.00
C GLY A 290 -25.77 -0.59 -2.31
N ARG A 291 -25.38 0.59 -2.83
CA ARG A 291 -25.96 1.15 -4.06
C ARG A 291 -25.06 0.86 -5.26
N VAL A 292 -25.67 0.53 -6.38
CA VAL A 292 -24.99 0.42 -7.67
C VAL A 292 -24.65 1.83 -8.16
N VAL A 293 -23.36 2.09 -8.41
CA VAL A 293 -22.84 3.38 -8.89
C VAL A 293 -21.89 3.16 -10.06
N SER A 294 -21.67 4.19 -10.88
CA SER A 294 -20.69 4.13 -11.97
C SER A 294 -19.25 4.14 -11.43
N ALA A 295 -18.39 3.34 -12.04
CA ALA A 295 -16.93 3.34 -11.90
C ALA A 295 -16.32 3.83 -13.23
N ALA A 296 -15.33 4.72 -13.13
CA ALA A 296 -14.67 5.27 -14.32
C ALA A 296 -13.80 4.22 -15.02
N ALA A 297 -13.56 4.42 -16.31
CA ALA A 297 -12.60 3.62 -17.09
C ALA A 297 -11.22 3.58 -16.40
N ASP A 298 -10.49 2.48 -16.57
CA ASP A 298 -9.16 2.24 -16.01
C ASP A 298 -9.04 2.47 -14.49
N THR A 299 -10.16 2.31 -13.75
CA THR A 299 -10.15 2.35 -12.28
C THR A 299 -10.50 1.00 -11.68
N VAL A 300 -9.92 0.71 -10.52
CA VAL A 300 -10.24 -0.51 -9.77
C VAL A 300 -11.69 -0.44 -9.30
N ARG A 301 -12.45 -1.51 -9.57
CA ARG A 301 -13.83 -1.64 -9.08
C ARG A 301 -13.85 -2.27 -7.69
N ASP A 302 -13.75 -1.41 -6.68
CA ASP A 302 -13.95 -1.81 -5.28
C ASP A 302 -15.43 -2.04 -4.98
N ASP A 303 -15.77 -3.27 -4.59
CA ASP A 303 -17.16 -3.67 -4.36
C ASP A 303 -17.46 -3.95 -2.88
N PHE A 304 -18.70 -3.64 -2.49
CA PHE A 304 -19.29 -4.00 -1.21
C PHE A 304 -20.44 -4.99 -1.40
N SER A 305 -20.80 -5.70 -0.33
CA SER A 305 -22.00 -6.53 -0.28
C SER A 305 -23.25 -5.69 -0.54
N PRO A 306 -24.35 -6.30 -1.04
CA PRO A 306 -25.62 -5.60 -1.28
C PRO A 306 -26.19 -4.83 -0.08
N ASP A 307 -25.86 -5.24 1.15
CA ASP A 307 -26.23 -4.56 2.40
C ASP A 307 -25.28 -3.40 2.78
N GLY A 308 -24.24 -3.16 1.98
CA GLY A 308 -23.18 -2.17 2.20
C GLY A 308 -22.20 -2.49 3.33
N GLN A 309 -22.42 -3.58 4.09
CA GLN A 309 -21.71 -3.83 5.35
C GLN A 309 -20.32 -4.43 5.17
N THR A 310 -20.12 -5.22 4.11
CA THR A 310 -18.91 -6.01 3.91
C THR A 310 -18.20 -5.58 2.65
N TYR A 311 -16.94 -5.14 2.77
CA TYR A 311 -16.09 -4.94 1.61
C TYR A 311 -15.66 -6.29 1.00
N LEU A 312 -15.91 -6.48 -0.29
CA LEU A 312 -15.70 -7.75 -0.99
C LEU A 312 -14.31 -7.84 -1.63
N GLY A 313 -13.80 -6.73 -2.18
CA GLY A 313 -12.48 -6.65 -2.80
C GLY A 313 -12.53 -5.99 -4.19
N TRP A 314 -11.50 -6.21 -4.99
CA TRP A 314 -11.46 -5.77 -6.39
C TRP A 314 -12.28 -6.71 -7.26
N HIS A 315 -13.40 -6.20 -7.78
CA HIS A 315 -14.29 -6.96 -8.63
C HIS A 315 -13.63 -7.25 -9.98
N VAL A 316 -13.66 -8.54 -10.35
CA VAL A 316 -13.27 -9.04 -11.66
C VAL A 316 -14.43 -9.82 -12.22
N GLU A 317 -14.78 -9.58 -13.48
CA GLU A 317 -15.71 -10.39 -14.26
C GLU A 317 -15.46 -10.24 -15.77
N GLY A 318 -16.00 -11.17 -16.56
CA GLY A 318 -15.82 -11.20 -18.02
C GLY A 318 -16.58 -10.10 -18.78
N PRO A 319 -16.42 -10.03 -20.10
CA PRO A 319 -17.21 -9.13 -20.95
C PRO A 319 -18.64 -9.70 -21.11
N ALA A 320 -19.62 -8.82 -21.27
CA ALA A 320 -21.00 -9.21 -21.46
C ALA A 320 -21.78 -8.16 -22.26
N LYS A 321 -22.70 -8.60 -23.11
CA LYS A 321 -23.64 -7.74 -23.84
C LYS A 321 -25.04 -7.97 -23.32
N ASN A 322 -25.72 -6.90 -22.88
CA ASN A 322 -27.13 -6.95 -22.53
C ASN A 322 -27.99 -6.90 -23.81
N LEU A 323 -28.65 -8.02 -24.10
CA LEU A 323 -29.55 -8.20 -25.25
C LEU A 323 -30.87 -7.44 -25.10
N LEU A 324 -31.28 -7.11 -23.86
CA LEU A 324 -32.43 -6.23 -23.60
C LEU A 324 -32.07 -4.76 -23.80
N GLY A 325 -30.81 -4.38 -23.96
CA GLY A 325 -30.44 -2.97 -23.86
C GLY A 325 -30.77 -2.36 -22.49
N THR A 326 -30.63 -1.05 -22.38
CA THR A 326 -30.87 -0.26 -21.17
C THR A 326 -32.28 0.32 -21.10
N ASP A 327 -32.89 0.64 -22.24
CA ASP A 327 -34.30 1.05 -22.33
C ASP A 327 -35.22 -0.17 -22.29
N THR A 328 -35.41 -0.72 -21.09
CA THR A 328 -36.28 -1.88 -20.89
C THR A 328 -37.77 -1.55 -21.07
N ALA A 329 -38.17 -0.29 -21.20
CA ALA A 329 -39.58 0.13 -21.26
C ALA A 329 -40.21 -0.11 -22.64
N SER A 330 -39.43 -0.03 -23.71
CA SER A 330 -39.86 -0.27 -25.09
C SER A 330 -39.90 -1.76 -25.46
N LEU A 331 -39.33 -2.62 -24.61
CA LEU A 331 -39.12 -4.04 -24.86
C LEU A 331 -40.02 -4.93 -23.99
N LEU A 332 -41.23 -4.49 -23.64
CA LEU A 332 -42.20 -5.28 -22.88
C LEU A 332 -43.34 -5.74 -23.80
N SER A 333 -43.57 -7.05 -23.91
CA SER A 333 -44.58 -7.61 -24.83
C SER A 333 -45.89 -7.98 -24.15
N GLN A 334 -45.86 -8.33 -22.86
CA GLN A 334 -47.04 -8.67 -22.06
C GLN A 334 -46.86 -8.16 -20.62
N CYS A 335 -47.91 -7.56 -20.07
CA CYS A 335 -47.91 -7.07 -18.70
C CYS A 335 -49.33 -7.12 -18.12
N THR A 336 -49.56 -7.98 -17.13
CA THR A 336 -50.81 -8.04 -16.34
C THR A 336 -50.65 -7.45 -14.93
N ALA A 337 -49.45 -6.99 -14.57
CA ALA A 337 -49.15 -6.23 -13.36
C ALA A 337 -49.29 -4.69 -13.58
N THR A 338 -49.57 -3.94 -12.51
CA THR A 338 -49.68 -2.46 -12.55
C THR A 338 -48.33 -1.83 -12.88
N ARG A 339 -48.30 -0.83 -13.78
CA ARG A 339 -47.17 -0.48 -14.69
C ARG A 339 -46.39 0.79 -14.30
N ILE A 340 -45.06 0.80 -14.57
CA ILE A 340 -44.13 1.85 -15.10
C ILE A 340 -42.71 1.60 -14.54
N LYS A 341 -41.54 1.94 -15.13
CA LYS A 341 -40.95 2.07 -16.51
C LYS A 341 -39.45 2.29 -16.22
N ILE A 342 -38.58 1.53 -16.88
CA ILE A 342 -37.10 1.64 -16.83
C ILE A 342 -36.48 1.00 -15.57
N PHE A 343 -35.83 -0.15 -15.78
CA PHE A 343 -35.06 -0.89 -14.77
C PHE A 343 -33.56 -0.75 -15.06
N ASP A 344 -33.09 0.49 -15.22
CA ASP A 344 -31.72 0.84 -15.60
C ASP A 344 -30.95 1.51 -14.44
N GLY A 345 -31.49 1.47 -13.23
CA GLY A 345 -30.92 2.15 -12.07
C GLY A 345 -31.21 3.65 -11.94
N THR A 346 -31.83 4.30 -12.93
CA THR A 346 -32.07 5.75 -12.95
C THR A 346 -33.48 6.14 -12.52
N ALA A 347 -34.48 5.27 -12.71
CA ALA A 347 -35.88 5.55 -12.36
C ALA A 347 -36.08 5.81 -10.85
N PRO A 348 -36.98 6.67 -10.36
CA PRO A 348 -37.20 6.80 -8.91
C PRO A 348 -37.86 5.54 -8.32
N ALA A 349 -37.66 5.26 -7.02
CA ALA A 349 -38.17 4.07 -6.33
C ALA A 349 -39.65 3.69 -6.61
N PRO A 350 -40.65 4.62 -6.62
CA PRO A 350 -42.04 4.25 -6.94
C PRO A 350 -42.24 3.80 -8.39
N ALA A 351 -41.34 4.16 -9.32
CA ALA A 351 -41.37 3.73 -10.73
C ALA A 351 -40.63 2.39 -10.96
N ARG A 352 -40.23 1.71 -9.89
CA ARG A 352 -39.54 0.41 -9.91
C ARG A 352 -40.42 -0.73 -9.36
N VAL A 353 -41.65 -0.43 -8.93
CA VAL A 353 -42.53 -1.39 -8.25
C VAL A 353 -43.45 -2.09 -9.26
N LEU A 354 -43.45 -3.42 -9.23
CA LEU A 354 -44.39 -4.30 -9.92
C LEU A 354 -45.39 -4.85 -8.91
N GLU A 355 -46.68 -4.57 -9.13
CA GLU A 355 -47.78 -5.09 -8.31
C GLU A 355 -48.72 -5.93 -9.16
N ALA A 356 -48.98 -7.17 -8.73
CA ALA A 356 -49.91 -8.06 -9.40
C ALA A 356 -51.34 -7.54 -9.26
N SER A 357 -52.01 -7.19 -10.35
CA SER A 357 -53.41 -6.73 -10.30
C SER A 357 -54.41 -7.87 -10.09
N ALA A 358 -53.99 -9.11 -10.38
CA ALA A 358 -54.69 -10.36 -10.20
C ALA A 358 -53.67 -11.48 -9.93
N ALA A 359 -54.14 -12.70 -9.67
CA ALA A 359 -53.26 -13.88 -9.56
C ALA A 359 -52.50 -14.11 -10.87
N ASP A 360 -51.28 -14.64 -10.77
CA ASP A 360 -50.34 -14.80 -11.88
C ASP A 360 -50.10 -13.49 -12.66
N GLY A 361 -49.75 -12.42 -11.94
CA GLY A 361 -49.27 -11.18 -12.53
C GLY A 361 -47.94 -11.41 -13.25
N ILE A 362 -47.94 -11.28 -14.58
CA ILE A 362 -46.79 -11.58 -15.44
C ILE A 362 -46.28 -10.32 -16.12
N LEU A 363 -44.96 -10.20 -16.22
CA LEU A 363 -44.24 -9.26 -17.06
C LEU A 363 -43.29 -10.05 -17.96
N LEU A 364 -43.46 -9.95 -19.29
CA LEU A 364 -42.56 -10.52 -20.28
C LEU A 364 -41.91 -9.43 -21.12
N THR A 365 -40.64 -9.62 -21.45
CA THR A 365 -39.94 -8.80 -22.43
C THR A 365 -40.35 -9.17 -23.86
N SER A 366 -39.98 -8.37 -24.84
CA SER A 366 -39.96 -8.77 -26.23
C SER A 366 -39.10 -10.02 -26.40
N ARG A 367 -39.47 -10.87 -27.36
CA ARG A 367 -38.65 -12.01 -27.73
C ARG A 367 -37.29 -11.53 -28.24
N LEU A 368 -36.24 -12.19 -27.80
CA LEU A 368 -34.86 -11.97 -28.25
C LEU A 368 -34.35 -13.25 -28.90
N GLU A 369 -33.32 -13.10 -29.73
CA GLU A 369 -32.59 -14.22 -30.32
C GLU A 369 -31.22 -14.31 -29.67
N ALA A 370 -30.92 -15.45 -29.04
CA ALA A 370 -29.64 -15.72 -28.42
C ALA A 370 -28.90 -16.81 -29.22
N SER A 371 -27.71 -16.48 -29.72
CA SER A 371 -26.84 -17.42 -30.45
C SER A 371 -26.02 -18.35 -29.54
N ALA A 372 -26.07 -18.13 -28.23
CA ALA A 372 -25.31 -18.83 -27.19
C ALA A 372 -26.06 -18.72 -25.85
N PRO A 373 -25.57 -19.37 -24.77
CA PRO A 373 -26.19 -19.23 -23.46
C PRO A 373 -26.28 -17.77 -23.01
N CYS A 374 -27.39 -17.44 -22.37
CA CYS A 374 -27.63 -16.12 -21.79
C CYS A 374 -28.19 -16.25 -20.39
N VAL A 375 -27.98 -15.21 -19.58
CA VAL A 375 -28.49 -15.14 -18.22
C VAL A 375 -29.40 -13.92 -18.10
N PHE A 376 -30.64 -14.16 -17.70
CA PHE A 376 -31.57 -13.11 -17.34
C PHE A 376 -31.43 -12.84 -15.86
N SER A 377 -31.00 -11.63 -15.49
CA SER A 377 -30.83 -11.21 -14.11
C SER A 377 -31.54 -9.90 -13.81
N LEU A 378 -31.91 -9.73 -12.55
CA LEU A 378 -32.50 -8.50 -12.04
C LEU A 378 -32.22 -8.37 -10.55
N TRP A 379 -32.23 -7.14 -10.07
CA TRP A 379 -32.27 -6.85 -8.65
C TRP A 379 -33.71 -6.77 -8.20
N ILE A 380 -34.05 -7.44 -7.11
CA ILE A 380 -35.43 -7.53 -6.62
C ILE A 380 -35.51 -7.46 -5.11
N GLY A 381 -36.53 -6.78 -4.61
CA GLY A 381 -36.91 -6.75 -3.21
C GLY A 381 -38.41 -7.00 -3.06
N ARG A 382 -38.81 -7.65 -1.98
CA ARG A 382 -40.24 -7.83 -1.67
C ARG A 382 -40.79 -6.56 -1.03
N VAL A 383 -41.88 -6.01 -1.57
CA VAL A 383 -42.53 -4.80 -1.03
C VAL A 383 -43.72 -5.20 -0.15
N LYS A 384 -44.57 -6.12 -0.62
CA LYS A 384 -45.69 -6.67 0.15
C LYS A 384 -46.09 -8.06 -0.36
N GLY A 385 -46.77 -8.80 0.52
CA GLY A 385 -47.31 -10.13 0.22
C GLY A 385 -46.32 -11.28 0.47
N THR A 386 -46.79 -12.53 0.42
CA THR A 386 -45.98 -13.74 0.68
C THR A 386 -46.04 -14.77 -0.45
N GLY A 387 -46.76 -14.46 -1.53
CA GLY A 387 -46.93 -15.35 -2.68
C GLY A 387 -45.64 -15.59 -3.44
N ALA A 388 -45.61 -16.70 -4.18
CA ALA A 388 -44.43 -17.10 -4.94
C ALA A 388 -44.05 -16.07 -6.01
N VAL A 389 -42.75 -15.87 -6.20
CA VAL A 389 -42.18 -15.05 -7.27
C VAL A 389 -41.26 -15.94 -8.10
N SER A 390 -41.38 -15.87 -9.43
CA SER A 390 -40.63 -16.75 -10.33
C SER A 390 -40.11 -16.00 -11.55
N LEU A 391 -38.98 -16.46 -12.10
CA LEU A 391 -38.40 -15.95 -13.35
C LEU A 391 -38.61 -16.93 -14.50
N THR A 392 -38.71 -16.41 -15.71
CA THR A 392 -38.73 -17.21 -16.93
C THR A 392 -37.72 -16.65 -17.92
N CYS A 393 -37.21 -17.53 -18.77
CA CYS A 393 -36.35 -17.20 -19.89
C CYS A 393 -37.01 -17.62 -21.23
N ASP A 394 -38.18 -18.28 -21.21
CA ASP A 394 -38.82 -18.96 -22.35
C ASP A 394 -40.28 -18.53 -22.60
N GLY A 395 -40.62 -17.31 -22.21
CA GLY A 395 -41.97 -16.75 -22.39
C GLY A 395 -43.00 -17.32 -21.42
N GLY A 396 -42.56 -18.05 -20.39
CA GLY A 396 -43.40 -18.58 -19.32
C GLY A 396 -43.79 -20.05 -19.50
N THR A 397 -43.09 -20.79 -20.36
CA THR A 397 -43.24 -22.25 -20.47
C THR A 397 -42.63 -22.93 -19.25
N THR A 398 -41.51 -22.42 -18.75
CA THR A 398 -40.87 -22.82 -17.49
C THR A 398 -40.68 -21.62 -16.56
N TRP A 399 -40.71 -21.91 -15.26
CA TRP A 399 -40.59 -20.92 -14.20
C TRP A 399 -39.61 -21.39 -13.13
N VAL A 400 -38.60 -20.57 -12.86
CA VAL A 400 -37.64 -20.76 -11.77
C VAL A 400 -38.16 -20.02 -10.54
N ASP A 401 -38.50 -20.74 -9.49
CA ASP A 401 -38.93 -20.15 -8.22
C ASP A 401 -37.74 -19.46 -7.52
N ILE A 402 -37.92 -18.19 -7.16
CA ILE A 402 -36.91 -17.37 -6.47
C ILE A 402 -37.42 -16.87 -5.11
N THR A 403 -38.55 -17.36 -4.62
CA THR A 403 -39.25 -16.84 -3.44
C THR A 403 -38.34 -16.77 -2.22
N ASP A 404 -37.60 -17.84 -1.93
CA ASP A 404 -36.69 -17.93 -0.78
C ASP A 404 -35.39 -17.14 -0.95
N ARG A 405 -35.13 -16.62 -2.16
CA ARG A 405 -33.97 -15.79 -2.47
C ARG A 405 -34.25 -14.30 -2.29
N LEU A 406 -35.50 -13.92 -2.03
CA LEU A 406 -35.88 -12.54 -1.77
C LEU A 406 -35.52 -12.13 -0.33
N ALA A 407 -34.78 -11.05 -0.19
CA ALA A 407 -34.45 -10.50 1.11
C ALA A 407 -35.68 -9.80 1.73
N ALA A 408 -35.80 -9.89 3.05
CA ALA A 408 -36.85 -9.19 3.80
C ALA A 408 -36.67 -7.65 3.78
N THR A 409 -35.43 -7.19 3.59
CA THR A 409 -35.05 -5.78 3.47
C THR A 409 -34.00 -5.60 2.38
N GLY A 410 -34.12 -4.56 1.56
CA GLY A 410 -33.19 -4.28 0.47
C GLY A 410 -33.49 -5.08 -0.80
N MET A 411 -32.56 -5.05 -1.75
CA MET A 411 -32.67 -5.78 -3.01
C MET A 411 -31.57 -6.83 -3.11
N THR A 412 -31.88 -7.92 -3.79
CA THR A 412 -31.00 -9.07 -4.01
C THR A 412 -30.98 -9.37 -5.49
N ARG A 413 -29.81 -9.76 -6.01
CA ARG A 413 -29.67 -10.14 -7.42
C ARG A 413 -30.06 -11.59 -7.61
N VAL A 414 -31.05 -11.81 -8.47
CA VAL A 414 -31.59 -13.11 -8.87
C VAL A 414 -31.44 -13.29 -10.38
N HIS A 415 -31.51 -14.52 -10.88
CA HIS A 415 -31.42 -14.78 -12.32
C HIS A 415 -32.01 -16.16 -12.71
N CYS A 416 -32.25 -16.34 -14.02
CA CYS A 416 -32.39 -17.63 -14.71
C CYS A 416 -31.41 -17.70 -15.90
N VAL A 417 -31.07 -18.91 -16.35
CA VAL A 417 -30.19 -19.13 -17.50
C VAL A 417 -30.98 -19.79 -18.63
N ALA A 418 -30.71 -19.39 -19.87
CA ALA A 418 -31.18 -20.06 -21.09
C ALA A 418 -29.97 -20.54 -21.91
N GLU A 419 -30.12 -21.68 -22.60
CA GLU A 419 -29.01 -22.35 -23.30
C GLU A 419 -28.70 -21.76 -24.69
N ALA A 420 -29.70 -21.54 -25.54
CA ALA A 420 -29.61 -20.85 -26.82
C ALA A 420 -31.00 -20.80 -27.48
N GLY A 421 -31.14 -19.98 -28.52
CA GLY A 421 -32.34 -19.90 -29.35
C GLY A 421 -33.24 -18.72 -28.98
N PRO A 422 -34.53 -18.81 -29.33
CA PRO A 422 -35.46 -17.75 -29.04
C PRO A 422 -35.78 -17.70 -27.55
N ILE A 423 -35.44 -16.59 -26.91
CA ILE A 423 -35.65 -16.38 -25.48
C ILE A 423 -36.68 -15.28 -25.28
N GLN A 424 -37.40 -15.36 -24.18
CA GLN A 424 -38.31 -14.30 -23.77
C GLN A 424 -38.31 -14.20 -22.24
N PRO A 425 -37.37 -13.42 -21.70
CA PRO A 425 -37.27 -13.21 -20.26
C PRO A 425 -38.52 -12.61 -19.62
N GLY A 426 -38.71 -12.88 -18.33
CA GLY A 426 -39.79 -12.28 -17.58
C GLY A 426 -39.89 -12.72 -16.13
N ILE A 427 -40.88 -12.16 -15.45
CA ILE A 427 -41.18 -12.38 -14.03
C ILE A 427 -42.66 -12.64 -13.83
N ARG A 428 -42.99 -13.53 -12.87
CA ARG A 428 -44.34 -13.81 -12.41
C ARG A 428 -44.45 -13.59 -10.91
N ILE A 429 -45.55 -12.96 -10.50
CA ILE A 429 -46.00 -12.80 -9.11
C ILE A 429 -47.29 -13.60 -8.98
N ALA A 430 -47.27 -14.68 -8.19
CA ALA A 430 -48.36 -15.66 -8.20
C ALA A 430 -49.64 -15.16 -7.54
N GLN A 431 -49.55 -14.40 -6.45
CA GLN A 431 -50.71 -13.91 -5.69
C GLN A 431 -51.13 -12.51 -6.14
N ALA A 432 -52.45 -12.28 -6.20
CA ALA A 432 -53.00 -10.95 -6.47
C ALA A 432 -52.58 -9.97 -5.36
N TYR A 433 -52.30 -8.72 -5.74
CA TYR A 433 -51.90 -7.60 -4.88
C TYR A 433 -50.56 -7.74 -4.17
N ASP A 434 -49.82 -8.82 -4.39
CA ASP A 434 -48.41 -8.91 -4.04
C ASP A 434 -47.59 -7.93 -4.88
N ALA A 435 -46.53 -7.37 -4.29
CA ALA A 435 -45.68 -6.44 -5.00
C ALA A 435 -44.20 -6.63 -4.69
N VAL A 436 -43.39 -6.38 -5.72
CA VAL A 436 -41.93 -6.43 -5.68
C VAL A 436 -41.37 -5.14 -6.27
N VAL A 437 -40.22 -4.71 -5.78
CA VAL A 437 -39.41 -3.68 -6.43
C VAL A 437 -38.37 -4.37 -7.29
N VAL A 438 -38.22 -3.95 -8.54
CA VAL A 438 -37.28 -4.51 -9.52
C VAL A 438 -36.37 -3.40 -10.03
N ASP A 439 -35.11 -3.69 -10.25
CA ASP A 439 -34.15 -2.77 -10.84
C ASP A 439 -33.06 -3.53 -11.61
N TRP A 440 -32.31 -2.82 -12.45
CA TRP A 440 -31.19 -3.36 -13.23
C TRP A 440 -31.53 -4.70 -13.90
N MET A 441 -32.63 -4.71 -14.66
CA MET A 441 -33.10 -5.89 -15.37
C MET A 441 -32.33 -6.07 -16.67
N GLN A 442 -31.64 -7.20 -16.83
CA GLN A 442 -30.69 -7.43 -17.92
C GLN A 442 -30.79 -8.88 -18.41
N CYS A 443 -30.65 -9.09 -19.72
CA CYS A 443 -30.48 -10.42 -20.27
C CYS A 443 -29.20 -10.41 -21.07
N GLU A 444 -28.16 -11.02 -20.53
CA GLU A 444 -26.81 -10.86 -21.05
C GLU A 444 -26.23 -12.16 -21.61
N THR A 445 -25.30 -12.02 -22.54
CA THR A 445 -24.52 -13.14 -23.08
C THR A 445 -23.68 -13.80 -21.98
N GLY A 446 -23.71 -15.13 -21.91
CA GLY A 446 -22.99 -15.91 -20.90
C GLY A 446 -23.94 -16.55 -19.89
N ARG A 447 -23.36 -17.28 -18.93
CA ARG A 447 -24.12 -18.05 -17.92
C ARG A 447 -24.08 -17.43 -16.52
N VAL A 448 -23.21 -16.45 -16.30
CA VAL A 448 -22.96 -15.86 -14.97
C VAL A 448 -23.39 -14.40 -15.00
N PRO A 449 -24.27 -13.97 -14.07
CA PRO A 449 -24.72 -12.59 -14.02
C PRO A 449 -23.57 -11.64 -13.64
N THR A 450 -23.31 -10.65 -14.49
CA THR A 450 -22.32 -9.60 -14.30
C THR A 450 -22.90 -8.38 -13.60
N SER A 451 -22.03 -7.44 -13.21
CA SER A 451 -22.45 -6.12 -12.72
C SER A 451 -23.40 -5.45 -13.70
N ALA A 452 -24.23 -4.56 -13.17
CA ALA A 452 -25.18 -3.80 -13.95
C ALA A 452 -24.52 -3.14 -15.17
N ILE A 453 -24.91 -3.59 -16.36
CA ILE A 453 -24.47 -3.04 -17.64
C ILE A 453 -25.19 -1.71 -17.90
N ILE A 454 -24.41 -0.66 -18.12
CA ILE A 454 -24.85 0.66 -18.57
C ILE A 454 -24.58 0.83 -20.07
N ASP A 455 -25.18 1.84 -20.69
CA ASP A 455 -24.84 2.18 -22.08
C ASP A 455 -23.45 2.79 -22.15
N GLY A 456 -22.62 2.21 -23.01
CA GLY A 456 -21.34 2.76 -23.40
C GLY A 456 -21.31 3.12 -24.89
N PRO A 457 -20.15 3.51 -25.41
CA PRO A 457 -19.95 3.80 -26.83
C PRO A 457 -20.28 2.63 -27.77
N GLN A 458 -20.30 1.39 -27.26
CA GLN A 458 -20.66 0.17 -28.00
C GLN A 458 -22.10 -0.32 -27.71
N GLY A 459 -22.95 0.54 -27.12
CA GLY A 459 -24.28 0.19 -26.63
C GLY A 459 -24.24 -0.44 -25.23
N ALA A 460 -25.27 -1.25 -24.91
CA ALA A 460 -25.38 -1.95 -23.63
C ALA A 460 -24.40 -3.13 -23.53
N PHE A 461 -23.12 -2.81 -23.41
CA PHE A 461 -22.00 -3.73 -23.37
C PHE A 461 -21.02 -3.32 -22.28
N ARG A 462 -20.52 -4.30 -21.54
CA ARG A 462 -19.38 -4.12 -20.64
C ARG A 462 -18.15 -4.86 -21.15
N GLU A 463 -17.00 -4.22 -21.02
CA GLU A 463 -15.71 -4.88 -21.20
C GLU A 463 -15.33 -5.72 -19.99
N ALA A 464 -14.41 -6.66 -20.22
CA ALA A 464 -13.88 -7.49 -19.15
C ALA A 464 -12.94 -6.70 -18.23
N ASP A 465 -12.87 -7.09 -16.96
CA ASP A 465 -11.85 -6.52 -16.06
C ASP A 465 -10.53 -7.27 -16.23
N VAL A 466 -9.47 -6.51 -16.48
CA VAL A 466 -8.11 -7.04 -16.53
C VAL A 466 -7.28 -6.32 -15.47
N LEU A 467 -7.05 -7.01 -14.35
CA LEU A 467 -6.15 -6.59 -13.30
C LEU A 467 -4.76 -7.16 -13.57
N LYS A 468 -3.78 -6.30 -13.83
CA LYS A 468 -2.42 -6.69 -14.22
C LYS A 468 -1.41 -6.13 -13.23
N VAL A 469 -0.49 -6.98 -12.79
CA VAL A 469 0.67 -6.62 -11.98
C VAL A 469 1.86 -6.57 -12.92
N ASP A 470 2.23 -5.36 -13.31
CA ASP A 470 3.39 -5.12 -14.18
C ASP A 470 4.71 -5.15 -13.40
N ASP A 471 5.82 -5.26 -14.13
CA ASP A 471 7.20 -5.27 -13.61
C ASP A 471 7.51 -6.40 -12.60
N ILE A 472 6.71 -7.48 -12.60
CA ILE A 472 6.88 -8.59 -11.67
C ILE A 472 8.21 -9.34 -11.88
N GLY A 473 8.78 -9.28 -13.09
CA GLY A 473 10.03 -9.96 -13.43
C GLY A 473 11.24 -9.46 -12.62
N THR A 474 11.18 -8.27 -12.02
CA THR A 474 12.21 -7.75 -11.11
C THR A 474 11.98 -8.15 -9.65
N ARG A 475 10.82 -8.74 -9.35
CA ARG A 475 10.34 -9.06 -7.99
C ARG A 475 10.10 -10.56 -7.78
N LEU A 476 10.25 -11.36 -8.83
CA LEU A 476 10.06 -12.80 -8.88
C LEU A 476 11.35 -13.46 -9.39
N ASP A 477 11.79 -14.51 -8.71
CA ASP A 477 12.95 -15.30 -9.09
C ASP A 477 12.49 -16.67 -9.64
N GLU A 478 13.00 -17.06 -10.82
CA GLU A 478 12.66 -18.34 -11.46
C GLU A 478 13.10 -19.56 -10.65
N ALA A 479 14.25 -19.42 -9.98
CA ALA A 479 14.90 -20.52 -9.29
C ALA A 479 14.21 -20.83 -7.97
N VAL A 480 13.67 -19.79 -7.30
CA VAL A 480 13.13 -19.85 -5.95
C VAL A 480 12.09 -18.77 -5.70
N GLY A 481 11.01 -19.09 -4.99
CA GLY A 481 10.04 -18.07 -4.60
C GLY A 481 8.77 -18.62 -3.99
N SER A 482 7.90 -17.72 -3.56
CA SER A 482 6.55 -18.05 -3.12
C SER A 482 5.56 -16.97 -3.55
N LEU A 483 4.32 -17.37 -3.82
CA LEU A 483 3.22 -16.51 -4.24
C LEU A 483 1.98 -16.85 -3.41
N TYR A 484 1.23 -15.82 -3.04
CA TYR A 484 -0.03 -15.93 -2.33
C TYR A 484 -1.10 -15.12 -3.05
N VAL A 485 -2.30 -15.67 -3.17
CA VAL A 485 -3.49 -14.94 -3.61
C VAL A 485 -4.67 -15.30 -2.72
N GLU A 486 -5.50 -14.30 -2.44
CA GLU A 486 -6.78 -14.45 -1.78
C GLU A 486 -7.87 -13.88 -2.68
N VAL A 487 -8.85 -14.72 -3.00
CA VAL A 487 -10.02 -14.33 -3.80
C VAL A 487 -11.30 -14.71 -3.07
N VAL A 488 -12.40 -14.08 -3.43
CA VAL A 488 -13.76 -14.48 -3.06
C VAL A 488 -14.46 -14.87 -4.35
N PRO A 489 -14.61 -16.18 -4.63
CA PRO A 489 -15.38 -16.62 -5.79
C PRO A 489 -16.82 -16.16 -5.66
N GLY A 490 -17.39 -15.62 -6.73
CA GLY A 490 -18.80 -15.26 -6.77
C GLY A 490 -19.72 -16.46 -6.70
N PRO A 491 -21.05 -16.23 -6.63
CA PRO A 491 -22.04 -17.27 -6.39
C PRO A 491 -22.18 -18.31 -7.49
N GLU A 492 -21.59 -18.14 -8.68
CA GLU A 492 -21.81 -19.04 -9.82
C GLU A 492 -20.56 -19.27 -10.66
N ARG A 493 -20.28 -20.55 -10.97
CA ARG A 493 -19.08 -20.99 -11.70
C ARG A 493 -19.38 -22.11 -12.70
N PRO A 494 -20.15 -21.81 -13.76
CA PRO A 494 -20.44 -22.78 -14.83
C PRO A 494 -19.20 -23.07 -15.69
N ASP A 495 -18.28 -22.10 -15.78
CA ASP A 495 -17.05 -22.18 -16.57
C ASP A 495 -15.80 -22.14 -15.68
N PRO A 496 -14.65 -22.66 -16.16
CA PRO A 496 -13.38 -22.52 -15.46
C PRO A 496 -12.99 -21.05 -15.25
N GLN A 497 -12.50 -20.72 -14.06
CA GLN A 497 -12.11 -19.37 -13.68
C GLN A 497 -10.63 -19.32 -13.31
N THR A 498 -9.98 -18.19 -13.50
CA THR A 498 -8.54 -18.05 -13.22
C THR A 498 -8.32 -17.23 -11.96
N LEU A 499 -7.47 -17.71 -11.04
CA LEU A 499 -7.07 -16.96 -9.85
C LEU A 499 -5.96 -15.97 -10.20
N PHE A 500 -4.94 -16.45 -10.89
CA PHE A 500 -3.91 -15.65 -11.53
C PHE A 500 -3.33 -16.41 -12.73
N SER A 501 -2.75 -15.67 -13.67
CA SER A 501 -2.03 -16.22 -14.81
C SER A 501 -0.84 -15.33 -15.14
N SER A 502 0.24 -15.91 -15.67
CA SER A 502 1.24 -15.15 -16.43
C SER A 502 0.57 -14.40 -17.58
N ALA A 503 1.07 -13.18 -17.84
CA ALA A 503 0.61 -12.29 -18.90
C ALA A 503 1.36 -12.48 -20.23
N GLU A 504 2.23 -13.48 -20.32
CA GLU A 504 3.06 -13.74 -21.50
C GLU A 504 2.60 -14.98 -22.27
N SER A 505 2.58 -14.86 -23.60
CA SER A 505 2.42 -16.02 -24.46
C SER A 505 3.65 -16.92 -24.33
N GLY A 506 3.46 -18.23 -24.19
CA GLY A 506 4.57 -19.18 -24.12
C GLY A 506 5.09 -19.53 -22.73
N LYS A 507 4.79 -18.75 -21.69
CA LYS A 507 5.17 -19.04 -20.30
C LYS A 507 3.92 -19.17 -19.45
N VAL A 508 3.85 -20.19 -18.60
CA VAL A 508 2.64 -20.51 -17.84
C VAL A 508 2.97 -20.55 -16.36
N VAL A 509 2.39 -19.60 -15.64
CA VAL A 509 2.31 -19.57 -14.18
C VAL A 509 0.85 -19.29 -13.85
N GLU A 510 0.07 -20.35 -13.67
CA GLU A 510 -1.39 -20.25 -13.65
C GLU A 510 -1.97 -21.12 -12.53
N ALA A 511 -2.88 -20.52 -11.76
CA ALA A 511 -3.80 -21.26 -10.91
C ALA A 511 -5.23 -20.95 -11.33
N SER A 512 -6.02 -21.99 -11.54
CA SER A 512 -7.40 -21.88 -12.00
C SER A 512 -8.33 -22.79 -11.21
N LEU A 513 -9.59 -22.39 -11.15
CA LEU A 513 -10.70 -23.16 -10.61
C LEU A 513 -11.30 -23.96 -11.76
N GLY A 514 -11.47 -25.27 -11.55
CA GLY A 514 -12.15 -26.13 -12.51
C GLY A 514 -13.64 -25.77 -12.66
N PRO A 515 -14.28 -26.26 -13.73
CA PRO A 515 -15.72 -26.11 -13.89
C PRO A 515 -16.46 -26.89 -12.77
N TYR A 516 -17.63 -26.40 -12.34
CA TYR A 516 -18.52 -27.08 -11.37
C TYR A 516 -17.85 -27.64 -10.11
N LYS A 517 -17.51 -26.80 -9.12
CA LYS A 517 -17.10 -27.20 -7.74
C LYS A 517 -16.03 -28.31 -7.61
N GLU A 518 -15.36 -28.72 -8.68
CA GLU A 518 -14.60 -29.98 -8.75
C GLU A 518 -13.08 -29.81 -8.86
N GLY A 519 -12.56 -28.69 -8.35
CA GLY A 519 -11.16 -28.63 -7.96
C GLY A 519 -10.40 -27.37 -8.33
N ILE A 520 -9.14 -27.38 -7.95
CA ILE A 520 -8.15 -26.36 -8.28
C ILE A 520 -7.06 -26.99 -9.17
N ALA A 521 -6.66 -26.23 -10.17
CA ALA A 521 -5.65 -26.58 -11.15
C ALA A 521 -4.45 -25.66 -10.98
N VAL A 522 -3.26 -26.22 -11.07
CA VAL A 522 -2.01 -25.46 -11.15
C VAL A 522 -1.27 -25.91 -12.39
N ASN A 523 -0.92 -24.96 -13.25
CA ASN A 523 -0.15 -25.18 -14.47
C ASN A 523 1.12 -24.34 -14.43
N LEU A 524 2.26 -24.99 -14.62
CA LEU A 524 3.60 -24.37 -14.60
C LEU A 524 4.42 -24.86 -15.78
N GLY A 525 5.15 -23.97 -16.46
CA GLY A 525 6.12 -24.34 -17.49
C GLY A 525 6.12 -23.40 -18.68
N SER A 526 6.51 -23.91 -19.85
CA SER A 526 6.51 -23.14 -21.10
C SER A 526 6.01 -23.97 -22.28
N ILE A 527 5.54 -23.31 -23.35
CA ILE A 527 5.19 -24.00 -24.60
C ILE A 527 6.42 -24.74 -25.18
N ALA A 528 7.63 -24.18 -24.98
CA ALA A 528 8.87 -24.72 -25.55
C ALA A 528 9.43 -25.94 -24.80
N SER A 529 9.18 -26.02 -23.49
CA SER A 529 9.72 -27.07 -22.60
C SER A 529 8.65 -28.03 -22.05
N GLY A 530 7.38 -27.83 -22.41
CA GLY A 530 6.25 -28.58 -21.89
C GLY A 530 5.68 -28.00 -20.59
N PHE A 531 4.42 -28.34 -20.31
CA PHE A 531 3.70 -27.91 -19.11
C PHE A 531 3.62 -29.04 -18.08
N GLY A 532 3.96 -28.72 -16.83
CA GLY A 532 3.59 -29.51 -15.66
C GLY A 532 2.28 -28.99 -15.09
N GLY A 533 1.18 -29.70 -15.35
CA GLY A 533 -0.14 -29.40 -14.81
C GLY A 533 -0.63 -30.48 -13.86
N LYS A 534 -1.23 -30.09 -12.72
CA LYS A 534 -2.04 -30.99 -11.90
C LYS A 534 -3.36 -30.34 -11.54
N ASN A 535 -4.41 -31.16 -11.60
CA ASN A 535 -5.73 -30.83 -11.10
C ASN A 535 -5.95 -31.66 -9.84
N LYS A 536 -6.47 -31.03 -8.79
CA LYS A 536 -6.96 -31.74 -7.61
C LYS A 536 -8.46 -31.53 -7.49
N SER A 537 -9.21 -32.62 -7.71
CA SER A 537 -10.64 -32.67 -7.41
C SER A 537 -10.90 -32.94 -5.93
N GLY A 538 -12.09 -32.53 -5.47
CA GLY A 538 -12.56 -32.76 -4.10
C GLY A 538 -12.09 -31.73 -3.06
N ILE A 539 -11.39 -30.66 -3.46
CA ILE A 539 -11.15 -29.52 -2.58
C ILE A 539 -12.34 -28.56 -2.71
N PRO A 540 -13.09 -28.30 -1.63
CA PRO A 540 -14.29 -27.50 -1.71
C PRO A 540 -13.93 -26.04 -2.00
N VAL A 541 -14.52 -25.49 -3.05
CA VAL A 541 -14.52 -24.06 -3.32
C VAL A 541 -15.93 -23.56 -3.07
N ARG A 542 -16.09 -22.75 -2.02
CA ARG A 542 -17.39 -22.22 -1.58
C ARG A 542 -17.59 -20.82 -2.14
N GLU A 543 -18.76 -20.63 -2.70
CA GLU A 543 -19.26 -19.34 -3.20
C GLU A 543 -19.36 -18.32 -2.05
N GLY A 544 -18.92 -17.08 -2.30
CA GLY A 544 -18.95 -16.00 -1.31
C GLY A 544 -17.98 -16.17 -0.13
N VAL A 545 -17.20 -17.25 -0.08
CA VAL A 545 -16.22 -17.52 0.98
C VAL A 545 -14.81 -17.25 0.44
N PRO A 546 -13.95 -16.55 1.20
CA PRO A 546 -12.56 -16.34 0.79
C PRO A 546 -11.81 -17.65 0.59
N LEU A 547 -11.32 -17.87 -0.63
CA LEU A 547 -10.39 -18.92 -1.01
C LEU A 547 -8.97 -18.36 -0.95
N ARG A 548 -8.09 -19.06 -0.23
CA ARG A 548 -6.68 -18.69 -0.12
C ARG A 548 -5.82 -19.73 -0.77
N PHE A 549 -4.96 -19.27 -1.66
CA PHE A 549 -4.06 -20.12 -2.39
C PHE A 549 -2.63 -19.63 -2.22
N ALA A 550 -1.71 -20.58 -2.04
CA ALA A 550 -0.29 -20.30 -2.05
C ALA A 550 0.47 -21.31 -2.91
N LEU A 551 1.52 -20.82 -3.57
CA LEU A 551 2.44 -21.59 -4.39
C LEU A 551 3.85 -21.30 -3.90
N GLY A 552 4.66 -22.33 -3.69
CA GLY A 552 6.10 -22.15 -3.44
C GLY A 552 6.91 -23.04 -4.37
N TRP A 553 8.01 -22.53 -4.89
CA TRP A 553 8.92 -23.27 -5.78
C TRP A 553 10.38 -23.06 -5.38
N SER A 554 11.19 -24.08 -5.63
CA SER A 554 12.64 -24.07 -5.47
C SER A 554 13.26 -25.19 -6.31
N ASP A 555 14.57 -25.37 -6.24
CA ASP A 555 15.27 -26.59 -6.68
C ASP A 555 14.76 -27.87 -6.00
N ARG A 556 14.22 -27.78 -4.78
CA ARG A 556 13.59 -28.90 -4.06
C ARG A 556 12.22 -29.29 -4.61
N GLY A 557 11.69 -28.53 -5.56
CA GLY A 557 10.38 -28.73 -6.15
C GLY A 557 9.37 -27.65 -5.81
N THR A 558 8.12 -27.91 -6.20
CA THR A 558 6.99 -27.01 -6.10
C THR A 558 5.88 -27.59 -5.25
N VAL A 559 5.27 -26.74 -4.44
CA VAL A 559 4.14 -27.08 -3.57
C VAL A 559 3.03 -26.07 -3.76
N ALA A 560 1.79 -26.54 -3.90
CA ALA A 560 0.61 -25.70 -3.89
C ALA A 560 -0.34 -26.07 -2.75
N VAL A 561 -0.86 -25.04 -2.11
CA VAL A 561 -1.67 -25.13 -0.90
C VAL A 561 -2.93 -24.31 -1.08
N GLN A 562 -4.08 -24.88 -0.73
CA GLN A 562 -5.35 -24.15 -0.67
C GLN A 562 -5.96 -24.32 0.71
N ASP A 563 -6.33 -23.21 1.35
CA ASP A 563 -7.04 -23.21 2.63
C ASP A 563 -6.40 -24.11 3.72
N GLY A 564 -5.06 -24.16 3.74
CA GLY A 564 -4.26 -25.00 4.66
C GLY A 564 -4.07 -26.45 4.20
N VAL A 565 -4.61 -26.85 3.05
CA VAL A 565 -4.47 -28.21 2.48
C VAL A 565 -3.44 -28.20 1.36
N VAL A 566 -2.34 -28.92 1.56
CA VAL A 566 -1.36 -29.22 0.49
C VAL A 566 -2.01 -30.19 -0.49
N PHE A 567 -2.04 -29.83 -1.78
CA PHE A 567 -2.71 -30.66 -2.79
C PHE A 567 -1.85 -30.96 -4.01
N TYR A 568 -0.74 -30.26 -4.16
CA TYR A 568 0.21 -30.46 -5.23
C TYR A 568 1.63 -30.42 -4.68
N THR A 569 2.42 -31.44 -5.04
CA THR A 569 3.86 -31.50 -4.80
C THR A 569 4.53 -32.09 -6.05
N SER A 570 5.57 -31.46 -6.57
CA SER A 570 6.30 -31.93 -7.75
C SER A 570 7.78 -31.60 -7.66
N GLN A 571 8.64 -32.47 -8.20
CA GLN A 571 10.09 -32.27 -8.23
C GLN A 571 10.59 -31.49 -9.47
N PHE A 572 9.76 -31.30 -10.51
CA PHE A 572 10.25 -30.89 -11.84
C PHE A 572 9.48 -29.75 -12.54
N CYS A 573 8.63 -29.00 -11.84
CA CYS A 573 7.96 -27.84 -12.44
C CYS A 573 8.32 -26.56 -11.67
N LYS A 574 8.89 -25.58 -12.36
CA LYS A 574 9.14 -24.23 -11.82
C LYS A 574 8.39 -23.21 -12.67
N PRO A 575 7.91 -22.10 -12.08
CA PRO A 575 7.43 -20.99 -12.87
C PRO A 575 8.58 -20.45 -13.72
N TRP A 576 8.28 -20.04 -14.96
CA TRP A 576 9.23 -19.28 -15.78
C TRP A 576 9.10 -17.79 -15.47
N ILE A 577 10.18 -17.01 -15.60
CA ILE A 577 10.14 -15.56 -15.38
C ILE A 577 9.11 -14.95 -16.31
N CYS A 578 8.10 -14.31 -15.73
CA CYS A 578 7.16 -13.44 -16.44
C CYS A 578 7.40 -11.99 -16.02
N THR A 579 7.14 -11.08 -16.93
CA THR A 579 7.22 -9.62 -16.77
C THR A 579 5.95 -9.06 -16.15
N ALA A 580 4.83 -9.79 -16.26
CA ALA A 580 3.58 -9.45 -15.60
C ALA A 580 2.73 -10.67 -15.25
N LEU A 581 1.89 -10.49 -14.22
CA LEU A 581 0.84 -11.42 -13.81
C LEU A 581 -0.53 -10.76 -13.93
N ALA A 582 -1.52 -11.49 -14.42
CA ALA A 582 -2.92 -11.11 -14.35
C ALA A 582 -3.56 -11.72 -13.10
N LEU A 583 -4.41 -10.95 -12.42
CA LEU A 583 -5.19 -11.38 -11.26
C LEU A 583 -6.65 -11.55 -11.69
N GLY A 584 -7.22 -12.71 -11.43
CA GLY A 584 -8.63 -12.98 -11.74
C GLY A 584 -8.91 -13.24 -13.23
N CYS A 585 -7.92 -13.34 -14.12
CA CYS A 585 -8.17 -13.75 -15.51
C CYS A 585 -6.95 -14.45 -16.12
N GLN A 586 -7.20 -15.26 -17.16
CA GLN A 586 -6.13 -15.76 -18.00
C GLN A 586 -5.84 -14.72 -19.07
N LEU A 587 -4.61 -14.20 -19.10
CA LEU A 587 -4.20 -13.18 -20.08
C LEU A 587 -3.36 -13.76 -21.23
N ARG A 588 -2.88 -15.01 -21.09
CA ARG A 588 -2.14 -15.73 -22.13
C ARG A 588 -3.01 -15.94 -23.37
N GLY A 589 -2.63 -15.29 -24.48
CA GLY A 589 -3.36 -15.36 -25.74
C GLY A 589 -4.60 -14.44 -25.81
N GLY A 590 -4.75 -13.53 -24.85
CA GLY A 590 -5.91 -12.65 -24.69
C GLY A 590 -6.70 -12.96 -23.41
N PRO A 591 -7.45 -11.97 -22.89
CA PRO A 591 -8.18 -12.11 -21.63
C PRO A 591 -9.35 -13.10 -21.79
N THR A 592 -9.27 -14.22 -21.07
CA THR A 592 -10.24 -15.32 -21.05
C THR A 592 -10.35 -15.91 -19.65
N ARG A 593 -11.32 -16.79 -19.39
CA ARG A 593 -11.49 -17.51 -18.10
C ARG A 593 -11.40 -16.60 -16.88
N PHE A 594 -12.34 -15.67 -16.80
CA PHE A 594 -12.39 -14.67 -15.73
C PHE A 594 -12.87 -15.31 -14.43
N LEU A 595 -12.27 -14.88 -13.32
CA LEU A 595 -12.92 -14.85 -12.02
C LEU A 595 -14.18 -14.01 -12.18
N TYR A 596 -15.32 -14.54 -11.75
CA TYR A 596 -16.53 -13.75 -11.53
C TYR A 596 -16.66 -13.61 -10.02
N GLY A 597 -16.06 -12.56 -9.46
CA GLY A 597 -15.88 -12.42 -8.01
C GLY A 597 -14.82 -11.37 -7.67
N TRP A 598 -14.18 -11.51 -6.50
CA TRP A 598 -13.35 -10.44 -5.96
C TRP A 598 -11.93 -10.90 -5.62
N VAL A 599 -10.92 -10.10 -5.98
CA VAL A 599 -9.54 -10.28 -5.51
C VAL A 599 -9.34 -9.46 -4.24
N ARG A 600 -8.81 -10.07 -3.18
CA ARG A 600 -8.61 -9.42 -1.87
C ARG A 600 -7.15 -9.15 -1.54
N ARG A 601 -6.26 -10.09 -1.83
CA ARG A 601 -4.84 -9.96 -1.51
C ARG A 601 -3.99 -10.68 -2.53
N PHE A 602 -2.80 -10.14 -2.75
CA PHE A 602 -1.76 -10.74 -3.56
C PHE A 602 -0.40 -10.46 -2.93
N ALA A 603 0.44 -11.48 -2.82
CA ALA A 603 1.80 -11.32 -2.34
C ALA A 603 2.79 -12.20 -3.11
N VAL A 604 4.01 -11.70 -3.26
CA VAL A 604 5.15 -12.45 -3.81
C VAL A 604 6.33 -12.34 -2.86
N PHE A 605 7.07 -13.42 -2.74
CA PHE A 605 8.28 -13.56 -1.96
C PHE A 605 9.40 -14.04 -2.87
N THR A 606 10.58 -13.45 -2.74
CA THR A 606 11.81 -13.86 -3.45
C THR A 606 12.47 -15.09 -2.84
N GLU A 607 11.87 -15.66 -1.80
CA GLU A 607 12.34 -16.88 -1.13
C GLU A 607 11.26 -17.95 -1.13
N ARG A 608 11.70 -19.21 -1.03
CA ARG A 608 10.80 -20.34 -0.85
C ARG A 608 10.44 -20.44 0.62
N LEU A 609 9.23 -20.02 0.97
CA LEU A 609 8.66 -20.22 2.29
C LEU A 609 8.54 -21.72 2.60
N SER A 610 8.60 -22.12 3.87
CA SER A 610 8.39 -23.53 4.24
C SER A 610 6.97 -23.99 3.93
N ASP A 611 6.78 -25.30 3.74
CA ASP A 611 5.44 -25.86 3.50
C ASP A 611 4.49 -25.56 4.66
N ASP A 612 4.99 -25.61 5.89
CA ASP A 612 4.26 -25.21 7.08
C ASP A 612 3.82 -23.74 7.03
N HIS A 613 4.69 -22.84 6.57
CA HIS A 613 4.31 -21.43 6.38
C HIS A 613 3.25 -21.28 5.28
N LEU A 614 3.37 -21.96 4.14
CA LEU A 614 2.35 -21.94 3.09
C LEU A 614 0.99 -22.46 3.60
N VAL A 615 1.00 -23.51 4.43
CA VAL A 615 -0.19 -24.04 5.11
C VAL A 615 -0.77 -23.02 6.08
N VAL A 616 0.04 -22.43 6.95
CA VAL A 616 -0.44 -21.48 7.95
C VAL A 616 -1.02 -20.21 7.30
N MET A 617 -0.34 -19.63 6.31
CA MET A 617 -0.81 -18.41 5.66
C MET A 617 -2.06 -18.60 4.81
N THR A 618 -2.40 -19.84 4.43
CA THR A 618 -3.63 -20.15 3.69
C THR A 618 -4.77 -20.57 4.60
N ARG A 619 -4.57 -20.79 5.91
CA ARG A 619 -5.68 -21.10 6.82
C ARG A 619 -6.71 -19.97 6.89
N SER A 620 -7.95 -20.39 7.14
CA SER A 620 -9.14 -19.54 7.16
C SER A 620 -9.17 -18.55 8.29
#